data_AF-A0A2N5IT78-F1
#
_entry.id   AF-A0A2N5IT78-F1
#
_cell.length_a   1.000
_cell.length_b   1.000
_cell.length_c   1.000
_cell.angle_alpha   90.00
_cell.angle_beta   90.00
_cell.angle_gamma   90.00
#
_symmetry.space_group_name_H-M   'P 1'
#
loop_
_entity.id
_entity.type
_entity.pdbx_description
1 polymer ?
#
loop_
_entity_poly.entity_id
_entity_poly.type
_entity_poly.pdbx_seq_one_letter_code
_entity_poly.pdbx_strand_id
1 'polypeptide(L)'
;MRKSDSAKTTTRLYYEEYFNECDYGAVISPKLHLGPRALQFINKQVHLHYKQFKPTLPLTAPDSADGCVNQFWIERKEVIERALRGKQGKSDQVFEAYIKTSVDGWFHNLYSQTDEGKARDAIRKRLARDARFTNNFDSNDMVTASSTNKKLKGKRNSWGLVGGPTTPSTVPERTLESVTYRYPIDIDVKALQDEDRQRTPNYGKTGQLENMFEGVLKAAKGTLALSSLFTLAQHRLSVMQQASTQSLTTDDGGIIDIAAPAASVEDQVFSSLDRDSSDEEDMDRQARILELVKQIKKASLNGDPKKIRRYFKQHPAIADELLTYGINPYEQKA
;
A
#
# COMPACT_ATOMS: atom_id res chain seq x y z
N MET A 1 -49.24 -46.47 -10.54
CA MET A 1 -48.47 -46.04 -9.35
C MET A 1 -47.47 -44.98 -9.79
N ARG A 2 -47.74 -43.71 -9.48
CA ARG A 2 -46.81 -42.60 -9.76
C ARG A 2 -45.74 -42.61 -8.67
N LYS A 3 -44.46 -42.68 -9.06
CA LYS A 3 -43.34 -42.44 -8.14
C LYS A 3 -43.42 -40.98 -7.71
N SER A 4 -43.56 -40.74 -6.40
CA SER A 4 -43.44 -39.40 -5.84
C SER A 4 -41.97 -39.00 -5.85
N ASP A 5 -41.61 -38.03 -6.68
CA ASP A 5 -40.31 -37.36 -6.64
C ASP A 5 -40.22 -36.50 -5.37
N SER A 6 -39.89 -37.12 -4.23
CA SER A 6 -39.61 -36.45 -2.96
C SER A 6 -38.12 -36.15 -2.79
N ALA A 7 -37.45 -35.70 -3.85
CA ALA A 7 -36.02 -35.44 -3.82
C ALA A 7 -35.69 -34.01 -4.28
N LYS A 8 -35.07 -33.26 -3.36
CA LYS A 8 -34.44 -31.91 -3.48
C LYS A 8 -35.24 -30.74 -2.89
N THR A 9 -35.65 -30.84 -1.64
CA THR A 9 -35.67 -29.66 -0.77
C THR A 9 -34.25 -29.46 -0.24
N THR A 10 -33.41 -28.78 -1.01
CA THR A 10 -32.10 -28.34 -0.51
C THR A 10 -32.36 -27.23 0.49
N THR A 11 -32.52 -27.60 1.76
CA THR A 11 -32.61 -26.74 2.95
C THR A 11 -31.57 -25.62 2.83
N ARG A 12 -32.02 -24.38 2.62
CA ARG A 12 -31.12 -23.22 2.52
C ARG A 12 -30.75 -22.77 3.93
N LEU A 13 -29.54 -23.11 4.37
CA LEU A 13 -29.11 -22.93 5.76
C LEU A 13 -29.00 -21.46 6.18
N TYR A 14 -28.89 -20.54 5.21
CA TYR A 14 -28.81 -19.09 5.47
C TYR A 14 -30.16 -18.37 5.52
N TYR A 15 -31.22 -19.00 5.02
CA TYR A 15 -32.56 -18.41 4.90
C TYR A 15 -33.55 -18.94 5.93
N GLU A 16 -33.34 -20.15 6.45
CA GLU A 16 -34.41 -20.90 7.12
C GLU A 16 -34.58 -20.63 8.62
N GLU A 17 -33.71 -19.84 9.25
CA GLU A 17 -33.87 -19.45 10.66
C GLU A 17 -34.79 -18.22 10.87
N TYR A 18 -35.87 -18.09 10.10
CA TYR A 18 -36.90 -17.04 10.33
C TYR A 18 -38.33 -17.39 9.93
N PHE A 19 -38.62 -18.62 9.49
CA PHE A 19 -39.99 -19.04 9.23
C PHE A 19 -40.61 -19.63 10.50
N ASN A 20 -40.85 -18.79 11.51
CA ASN A 20 -42.05 -19.03 12.30
C ASN A 20 -43.21 -18.45 11.49
N GLU A 21 -44.18 -19.31 11.19
CA GLU A 21 -45.46 -18.96 10.59
C GLU A 21 -46.08 -17.78 11.36
N CYS A 22 -46.01 -16.57 10.81
CA CYS A 22 -46.95 -15.53 11.19
C CYS A 22 -48.20 -15.75 10.35
N ASP A 23 -49.12 -16.56 10.90
CA ASP A 23 -50.45 -16.74 10.38
C ASP A 23 -51.25 -15.43 10.57
N TYR A 24 -51.14 -14.53 9.58
CA TYR A 24 -52.03 -13.38 9.46
C TYR A 24 -52.29 -13.10 7.98
N GLY A 25 -53.25 -13.84 7.40
CA GLY A 25 -54.35 -13.39 6.53
C GLY A 25 -54.11 -12.42 5.35
N ALA A 26 -52.90 -11.95 5.10
CA ALA A 26 -52.55 -11.00 4.06
C ALA A 26 -51.29 -11.50 3.36
N VAL A 27 -51.33 -11.55 2.03
CA VAL A 27 -50.21 -11.90 1.16
C VAL A 27 -49.16 -10.79 1.23
N ILE A 28 -48.47 -10.68 2.36
CA ILE A 28 -47.26 -9.88 2.52
C ILE A 28 -46.13 -10.84 2.20
N SER A 29 -45.46 -10.64 1.07
CA SER A 29 -44.26 -11.42 0.74
C SER A 29 -43.30 -11.36 1.94
N PRO A 30 -42.87 -12.51 2.50
CA PRO A 30 -42.08 -12.52 3.72
C PRO A 30 -40.82 -11.68 3.53
N LYS A 31 -40.55 -10.76 4.46
CA LYS A 31 -39.30 -9.99 4.46
C LYS A 31 -38.16 -10.99 4.68
N LEU A 32 -37.40 -11.27 3.62
CA LEU A 32 -36.23 -12.13 3.69
C LEU A 32 -35.18 -11.44 4.54
N HIS A 33 -34.94 -11.97 5.73
CA HIS A 33 -33.86 -11.55 6.62
C HIS A 33 -32.73 -12.58 6.60
N LEU A 34 -31.50 -12.12 6.86
CA LEU A 34 -30.36 -13.03 7.00
C LEU A 34 -30.48 -13.82 8.30
N GLY A 35 -30.36 -15.15 8.21
CA GLY A 35 -30.30 -16.00 9.39
C GLY A 35 -28.98 -15.82 10.17
N PRO A 36 -28.94 -16.23 11.46
CA PRO A 36 -27.75 -16.23 12.31
C PRO A 36 -26.48 -16.79 11.65
N ARG A 37 -26.58 -17.89 10.88
CA ARG A 37 -25.43 -18.46 10.15
C ARG A 37 -24.85 -17.51 9.11
N ALA A 38 -25.69 -16.73 8.44
CA ALA A 38 -25.23 -15.78 7.42
C ALA A 38 -24.51 -14.60 8.08
N LEU A 39 -25.03 -14.13 9.22
CA LEU A 39 -24.38 -13.10 10.03
C LEU A 39 -23.01 -13.58 10.54
N GLN A 40 -22.94 -14.80 11.08
CA GLN A 40 -21.66 -15.41 11.49
C GLN A 40 -20.67 -15.51 10.32
N PHE A 41 -21.14 -15.90 9.14
CA PHE A 41 -20.30 -15.97 7.95
C PHE A 41 -19.77 -14.59 7.54
N ILE A 42 -20.63 -13.57 7.49
CA ILE A 42 -20.23 -12.17 7.22
C ILE A 42 -19.19 -11.71 8.24
N ASN A 43 -19.44 -11.92 9.53
CA ASN A 43 -18.51 -11.54 10.61
C ASN A 43 -17.15 -12.19 10.40
N LYS A 44 -17.12 -13.49 10.11
CA LYS A 44 -15.89 -14.22 9.83
C LYS A 44 -15.14 -13.65 8.62
N GLN A 45 -15.83 -13.31 7.53
CA GLN A 45 -15.19 -12.72 6.35
C GLN A 45 -14.64 -11.32 6.63
N VAL A 46 -15.39 -10.47 7.34
CA VAL A 46 -14.94 -9.13 7.73
C VAL A 46 -13.74 -9.21 8.65
N HIS A 47 -13.74 -10.10 9.64
CA HIS A 47 -12.60 -10.31 10.54
C HIS A 47 -11.34 -10.76 9.78
N LEU A 48 -11.49 -11.65 8.79
CA LEU A 48 -10.39 -12.11 7.96
C LEU A 48 -9.79 -10.96 7.14
N HIS A 49 -10.63 -10.16 6.48
CA HIS A 49 -10.17 -9.04 5.66
C HIS A 49 -9.63 -7.90 6.53
N TYR A 50 -10.22 -7.63 7.70
CA TYR A 50 -9.69 -6.66 8.65
C TYR A 50 -8.24 -6.97 9.01
N LYS A 51 -7.91 -8.23 9.33
CA LYS A 51 -6.51 -8.62 9.62
C LYS A 51 -5.57 -8.35 8.45
N GLN A 52 -6.03 -8.55 7.22
CA GLN A 52 -5.24 -8.35 6.00
C GLN A 52 -5.07 -6.87 5.66
N PHE A 53 -6.14 -6.08 5.78
CA PHE A 53 -6.18 -4.68 5.34
C PHE A 53 -5.89 -3.67 6.45
N LYS A 54 -5.83 -4.07 7.73
CA LYS A 54 -5.57 -3.20 8.89
C LYS A 54 -4.44 -2.19 8.66
N PRO A 55 -3.27 -2.54 8.10
CA PRO A 55 -2.18 -1.59 7.89
C PRO A 55 -2.50 -0.48 6.87
N THR A 56 -3.53 -0.68 6.06
CA THR A 56 -3.90 0.16 4.92
C THR A 56 -5.22 0.91 5.13
N LEU A 57 -5.91 0.69 6.24
CA LEU A 57 -7.18 1.36 6.50
C LEU A 57 -6.97 2.85 6.80
N PRO A 58 -7.87 3.74 6.37
CA PRO A 58 -7.82 5.16 6.76
C PRO A 58 -8.00 5.31 8.28
N LEU A 59 -7.50 6.42 8.83
CA LEU A 59 -7.69 6.76 10.25
C LEU A 59 -9.17 6.88 10.65
N THR A 60 -10.05 7.13 9.69
CA THR A 60 -11.51 7.21 9.89
C THR A 60 -12.20 5.84 9.87
N ALA A 61 -11.50 4.77 9.50
CA ALA A 61 -12.07 3.43 9.54
C ALA A 61 -12.21 2.96 11.00
N PRO A 62 -13.14 2.02 11.26
CA PRO A 62 -13.25 1.41 12.57
C PRO A 62 -11.93 0.77 13.02
N ASP A 63 -11.58 0.99 14.28
CA ASP A 63 -10.34 0.55 14.92
C ASP A 63 -10.31 -0.96 15.24
N SER A 64 -11.46 -1.62 15.16
CA SER A 64 -11.68 -3.02 15.55
C SER A 64 -12.44 -3.80 14.46
N ALA A 65 -12.25 -5.12 14.44
CA ALA A 65 -12.95 -6.00 13.52
C ALA A 65 -14.47 -5.96 13.72
N ASP A 66 -14.94 -5.88 14.97
CA ASP A 66 -16.37 -5.73 15.29
C ASP A 66 -16.91 -4.36 14.88
N GLY A 67 -16.12 -3.29 15.04
CA GLY A 67 -16.44 -1.98 14.47
C GLY A 67 -16.60 -2.03 12.95
N CYS A 68 -15.70 -2.74 12.25
CA CYS A 68 -15.82 -2.96 10.81
C CYS A 68 -17.06 -3.78 10.43
N VAL A 69 -17.44 -4.78 11.22
CA VAL A 69 -18.68 -5.56 11.01
C VAL A 69 -19.89 -4.65 11.11
N ASN A 70 -19.97 -3.83 12.16
CA ASN A 70 -21.08 -2.90 12.36
C ASN A 70 -21.19 -1.90 11.21
N GLN A 71 -20.07 -1.28 10.83
CA GLN A 71 -20.04 -0.31 9.73
C GLN A 71 -20.40 -0.97 8.38
N PHE A 72 -19.83 -2.14 8.09
CA PHE A 72 -20.16 -2.91 6.88
C PHE A 72 -21.66 -3.20 6.82
N TRP A 73 -22.27 -3.60 7.95
CA TRP A 73 -23.68 -3.89 8.00
C TRP A 73 -24.54 -2.64 7.76
N ILE A 74 -24.21 -1.51 8.41
CA ILE A 74 -24.90 -0.23 8.21
C ILE A 74 -24.89 0.16 6.72
N GLU A 75 -23.75 0.04 6.04
CA GLU A 75 -23.61 0.48 4.65
C GLU A 75 -24.14 -0.53 3.62
N ARG A 76 -24.06 -1.83 3.90
CA ARG A 76 -24.30 -2.88 2.89
C ARG A 76 -25.58 -3.69 3.09
N LYS A 77 -26.27 -3.56 4.23
CA LYS A 77 -27.48 -4.34 4.55
C LYS A 77 -28.51 -4.33 3.42
N GLU A 78 -28.95 -3.15 2.98
CA GLU A 78 -29.98 -3.04 1.95
C GLU A 78 -29.55 -3.63 0.60
N VAL A 79 -28.27 -3.46 0.25
CA VAL A 79 -27.70 -3.99 -0.99
C VAL A 79 -27.65 -5.52 -0.95
N ILE A 80 -27.25 -6.09 0.18
CA ILE A 80 -27.22 -7.54 0.39
C ILE A 80 -28.65 -8.10 0.38
N GLU A 81 -29.59 -7.51 1.12
CA GLU A 81 -30.99 -7.94 1.15
C GLU A 81 -31.65 -7.88 -0.24
N ARG A 82 -31.30 -6.88 -1.06
CA ARG A 82 -31.78 -6.80 -2.46
C ARG A 82 -31.14 -7.88 -3.33
N ALA A 83 -29.84 -8.14 -3.18
CA ALA A 83 -29.13 -9.16 -3.94
C ALA A 83 -29.65 -10.58 -3.65
N LEU A 84 -30.02 -10.83 -2.38
CA LEU A 84 -30.63 -12.06 -1.89
C LEU A 84 -32.02 -12.34 -2.50
N ARG A 85 -32.81 -11.31 -2.77
CA ARG A 85 -34.08 -11.46 -3.53
C ARG A 85 -33.86 -11.83 -4.99
N GLY A 86 -32.65 -11.56 -5.50
CA GLY A 86 -32.26 -11.81 -6.88
C GLY A 86 -31.52 -13.13 -7.08
N LYS A 87 -30.57 -13.13 -8.02
CA LYS A 87 -29.82 -14.33 -8.40
C LYS A 87 -28.81 -14.78 -7.33
N GLN A 88 -28.43 -13.90 -6.40
CA GLN A 88 -27.39 -14.19 -5.42
C GLN A 88 -27.91 -15.04 -4.24
N GLY A 89 -29.23 -15.05 -4.03
CA GLY A 89 -29.91 -15.87 -3.03
C GLY A 89 -30.25 -17.30 -3.45
N LYS A 90 -29.80 -17.74 -4.64
CA LYS A 90 -30.25 -19.01 -5.23
C LYS A 90 -29.74 -20.25 -4.49
N SER A 91 -28.56 -20.16 -3.89
CA SER A 91 -27.94 -21.23 -3.10
C SER A 91 -26.92 -20.64 -2.13
N ASP A 92 -26.61 -21.40 -1.08
CA ASP A 92 -25.64 -21.03 -0.06
C ASP A 92 -24.25 -20.73 -0.66
N GLN A 93 -23.79 -21.52 -1.64
CA GLN A 93 -22.51 -21.29 -2.33
C GLN A 93 -22.48 -19.96 -3.09
N VAL A 94 -23.56 -19.62 -3.78
CA VAL A 94 -23.65 -18.35 -4.52
C VAL A 94 -23.68 -17.17 -3.55
N PHE A 95 -24.40 -17.32 -2.44
CA PHE A 95 -24.42 -16.32 -1.37
C PHE A 95 -23.03 -16.11 -0.76
N GLU A 96 -22.33 -17.18 -0.38
CA GLU A 96 -20.99 -17.08 0.19
C GLU A 96 -20.01 -16.39 -0.77
N ALA A 97 -20.03 -16.76 -2.06
CA ALA A 97 -19.19 -16.14 -3.07
C ALA A 97 -19.49 -14.65 -3.24
N TYR A 98 -20.78 -14.28 -3.19
CA TYR A 98 -21.23 -12.90 -3.22
C TYR A 98 -20.74 -12.12 -1.99
N ILE A 99 -20.90 -12.66 -0.78
CA ILE A 99 -20.44 -12.01 0.46
C ILE A 99 -18.92 -11.83 0.46
N LYS A 100 -18.14 -12.84 0.08
CA LYS A 100 -16.67 -12.72 -0.03
C LYS A 100 -16.29 -11.54 -0.93
N THR A 101 -16.89 -11.46 -2.11
CA THR A 101 -16.64 -10.37 -3.07
C THR A 101 -17.12 -9.01 -2.54
N SER A 102 -18.24 -8.97 -1.83
CA SER A 102 -18.81 -7.76 -1.26
C SER A 102 -17.95 -7.18 -0.14
N VAL A 103 -17.47 -8.04 0.77
CA VAL A 103 -16.56 -7.66 1.87
C VAL A 103 -15.22 -7.17 1.30
N ASP A 104 -14.62 -7.93 0.39
CA ASP A 104 -13.37 -7.54 -0.28
C ASP A 104 -13.50 -6.19 -0.99
N GLY A 105 -14.56 -6.01 -1.78
CA GLY A 105 -14.86 -4.75 -2.45
C GLY A 105 -15.11 -3.58 -1.49
N TRP A 106 -15.66 -3.83 -0.30
CA TRP A 106 -15.85 -2.81 0.71
C TRP A 106 -14.53 -2.36 1.35
N PHE A 107 -13.65 -3.29 1.73
CA PHE A 107 -12.31 -2.95 2.22
C PHE A 107 -11.48 -2.21 1.16
N HIS A 108 -11.57 -2.65 -0.10
CA HIS A 108 -10.94 -1.93 -1.21
C HIS A 108 -11.50 -0.52 -1.40
N ASN A 109 -12.80 -0.32 -1.19
CA ASN A 109 -13.41 1.02 -1.24
C ASN A 109 -12.89 1.92 -0.11
N LEU A 110 -12.80 1.40 1.12
CA LEU A 110 -12.20 2.14 2.24
C LEU A 110 -10.75 2.54 1.96
N TYR A 111 -9.94 1.60 1.46
CA TYR A 111 -8.58 1.91 1.04
C TYR A 111 -8.54 2.96 -0.07
N SER A 112 -9.42 2.89 -1.07
CA SER A 112 -9.47 3.85 -2.18
C SER A 112 -9.80 5.29 -1.75
N GLN A 113 -10.34 5.49 -0.55
CA GLN A 113 -10.61 6.80 0.04
C GLN A 113 -9.38 7.41 0.73
N THR A 114 -8.36 6.60 1.07
CA THR A 114 -7.07 7.10 1.56
C THR A 114 -6.31 7.85 0.47
N ASP A 115 -5.38 8.72 0.85
CA ASP A 115 -4.55 9.42 -0.13
C ASP A 115 -3.60 8.47 -0.88
N GLU A 116 -3.10 7.44 -0.20
CA GLU A 116 -2.36 6.34 -0.83
C GLU A 116 -3.20 5.61 -1.90
N GLY A 117 -4.44 5.26 -1.56
CA GLY A 117 -5.37 4.59 -2.45
C GLY A 117 -5.77 5.45 -3.65
N LYS A 118 -6.09 6.73 -3.43
CA LYS A 118 -6.35 7.71 -4.51
C LYS A 118 -5.15 7.84 -5.43
N ALA A 119 -3.95 7.93 -4.87
CA ALA A 119 -2.71 8.01 -5.62
C ALA A 119 -2.43 6.77 -6.46
N ARG A 120 -2.58 5.57 -5.87
CA ARG A 120 -2.46 4.29 -6.61
C ARG A 120 -3.48 4.21 -7.74
N ASP A 121 -4.73 4.60 -7.51
CA ASP A 121 -5.77 4.60 -8.53
C ASP A 121 -5.49 5.61 -9.65
N ALA A 122 -4.91 6.77 -9.31
CA ALA A 122 -4.46 7.76 -10.28
C ALA A 122 -3.35 7.19 -11.18
N ILE A 123 -2.35 6.53 -10.62
CA ILE A 123 -1.30 5.84 -11.39
C ILE A 123 -1.91 4.77 -12.29
N ARG A 124 -2.77 3.91 -11.74
CA ARG A 124 -3.49 2.85 -12.48
C ARG A 124 -4.25 3.42 -13.68
N LYS A 125 -4.99 4.52 -13.48
CA LYS A 125 -5.75 5.21 -14.54
C LYS A 125 -4.84 5.84 -15.60
N ARG A 126 -3.69 6.39 -15.21
CA ARG A 126 -2.70 6.93 -16.15
C ARG A 126 -2.11 5.83 -17.03
N LEU A 127 -1.64 4.75 -16.42
CA LEU A 127 -1.13 3.58 -17.15
C LEU A 127 -2.19 2.98 -18.08
N ALA A 128 -3.45 2.89 -17.64
CA ALA A 128 -4.54 2.37 -18.46
C ALA A 128 -4.89 3.23 -19.69
N ARG A 129 -4.57 4.53 -19.66
CA ARG A 129 -4.85 5.47 -20.77
C ARG A 129 -3.73 5.50 -21.81
N ASP A 130 -2.51 5.12 -21.42
CA ASP A 130 -1.35 5.15 -22.29
C ASP A 130 -1.16 3.79 -22.97
N ALA A 131 -1.15 3.79 -24.30
CA ALA A 131 -1.10 2.60 -25.13
C ALA A 131 0.20 1.79 -24.99
N ARG A 132 1.25 2.35 -24.37
CA ARG A 132 2.52 1.64 -24.11
C ARG A 132 2.39 0.57 -23.03
N PHE A 133 1.41 0.69 -22.13
CA PHE A 133 1.27 -0.21 -20.98
C PHE A 133 0.14 -1.22 -21.15
N THR A 134 0.33 -2.37 -20.53
CA THR A 134 -0.69 -3.41 -20.43
C THR A 134 -0.69 -4.04 -19.04
N ASN A 135 -1.85 -4.53 -18.62
CA ASN A 135 -2.04 -5.45 -17.50
C ASN A 135 -2.82 -6.71 -17.93
N ASN A 136 -3.05 -6.86 -19.24
CA ASN A 136 -3.68 -8.01 -19.84
C ASN A 136 -2.59 -8.87 -20.49
N PHE A 137 -2.29 -9.98 -19.83
CA PHE A 137 -1.38 -11.00 -20.32
C PHE A 137 -2.21 -12.21 -20.65
N ASP A 138 -2.28 -12.57 -21.94
CA ASP A 138 -2.95 -13.80 -22.35
C ASP A 138 -2.05 -15.00 -22.05
N SER A 139 -2.66 -16.16 -21.83
CA SER A 139 -2.00 -17.45 -21.58
C SER A 139 -1.06 -17.92 -22.70
N ASN A 140 -1.11 -17.27 -23.88
CA ASN A 140 -0.24 -17.52 -25.04
C ASN A 140 0.88 -16.48 -25.21
N ASP A 141 1.23 -15.70 -24.17
CA ASP A 141 2.37 -14.77 -24.16
C ASP A 141 2.35 -13.64 -25.21
N MET A 142 1.25 -13.45 -25.95
CA MET A 142 1.10 -12.33 -26.90
C MET A 142 0.20 -11.22 -26.33
N VAL A 143 0.79 -10.04 -26.19
CA VAL A 143 0.09 -8.83 -25.74
C VAL A 143 -0.69 -8.22 -26.90
N THR A 144 -2.01 -8.41 -26.93
CA THR A 144 -2.85 -7.67 -27.89
C THR A 144 -3.09 -6.25 -27.38
N ALA A 145 -2.55 -5.28 -28.12
CA ALA A 145 -2.78 -3.85 -27.94
C ALA A 145 -4.21 -3.45 -28.33
N SER A 146 -5.24 -3.96 -27.66
CA SER A 146 -6.58 -3.38 -27.71
C SER A 146 -7.52 -4.13 -26.77
N SER A 147 -8.03 -3.43 -25.76
CA SER A 147 -9.47 -3.33 -25.65
C SER A 147 -9.83 -2.18 -24.73
N THR A 148 -10.24 -1.08 -25.35
CA THR A 148 -10.80 0.12 -24.73
C THR A 148 -12.09 -0.13 -23.93
N ASN A 149 -12.56 -1.38 -23.74
CA ASN A 149 -13.73 -1.67 -22.89
C ASN A 149 -13.90 -3.12 -22.41
N LYS A 150 -12.94 -4.05 -22.64
CA LYS A 150 -13.03 -5.39 -22.03
C LYS A 150 -12.57 -5.32 -20.58
N LYS A 151 -13.46 -5.74 -19.67
CA LYS A 151 -13.16 -6.00 -18.25
C LYS A 151 -11.78 -6.65 -18.13
N LEU A 152 -10.87 -5.93 -17.49
CA LEU A 152 -9.53 -6.36 -17.09
C LEU A 152 -9.61 -7.76 -16.47
N LYS A 153 -9.23 -8.78 -17.23
CA LYS A 153 -9.21 -10.18 -16.78
C LYS A 153 -7.77 -10.66 -16.63
N GLY A 154 -6.92 -9.82 -16.05
CA GLY A 154 -5.60 -10.24 -15.55
C GLY A 154 -5.73 -10.68 -14.10
N LYS A 155 -5.55 -11.97 -13.81
CA LYS A 155 -5.45 -12.52 -12.42
C LYS A 155 -4.20 -12.05 -11.66
N ARG A 156 -3.46 -11.06 -12.18
CA ARG A 156 -2.21 -10.55 -11.60
C ARG A 156 -2.29 -9.02 -11.66
N ASN A 157 -2.21 -8.37 -10.51
CA ASN A 157 -2.11 -6.91 -10.34
C ASN A 157 -0.76 -6.36 -10.88
N SER A 158 -0.33 -6.85 -12.04
CA SER A 158 0.96 -6.61 -12.66
C SER A 158 0.77 -5.80 -13.92
N TRP A 159 1.73 -4.92 -14.18
CA TRP A 159 1.80 -4.02 -15.32
C TRP A 159 3.10 -4.28 -16.08
N GLY A 160 3.03 -4.20 -17.40
CA GLY A 160 4.15 -4.41 -18.30
C GLY A 160 4.03 -3.52 -19.53
N LEU A 161 5.04 -3.60 -20.39
CA LEU A 161 5.04 -2.92 -21.69
C LEU A 161 4.36 -3.78 -22.74
N VAL A 162 3.64 -3.13 -23.65
CA VAL A 162 3.10 -3.78 -24.84
C VAL A 162 4.25 -4.36 -25.68
N GLY A 163 4.14 -5.64 -26.03
CA GLY A 163 5.21 -6.38 -26.72
C GLY A 163 6.42 -6.73 -25.84
N GLY A 164 6.37 -6.44 -24.53
CA GLY A 164 7.41 -6.79 -23.56
C GLY A 164 7.20 -8.14 -22.88
N PRO A 165 8.14 -8.57 -22.01
CA PRO A 165 8.03 -9.82 -21.27
C PRO A 165 6.84 -9.81 -20.30
N THR A 166 6.17 -10.96 -20.17
CA THR A 166 4.98 -11.15 -19.30
C THR A 166 5.34 -11.66 -17.90
N THR A 167 6.57 -12.16 -17.73
CA THR A 167 7.07 -12.70 -16.47
C THR A 167 7.33 -11.59 -15.45
N PRO A 168 7.07 -11.83 -14.15
CA PRO A 168 7.42 -10.88 -13.10
C PRO A 168 8.92 -10.52 -13.15
N SER A 169 9.23 -9.25 -12.90
CA SER A 169 10.61 -8.78 -12.77
C SER A 169 11.33 -9.52 -11.64
N THR A 170 12.60 -9.87 -11.89
CA THR A 170 13.55 -10.33 -10.86
C THR A 170 14.57 -9.25 -10.47
N VAL A 171 14.45 -8.05 -11.06
CA VAL A 171 15.38 -6.94 -10.81
C VAL A 171 15.09 -6.34 -9.43
N PRO A 172 16.12 -6.10 -8.60
CA PRO A 172 15.95 -5.50 -7.27
C PRO A 172 15.31 -4.11 -7.32
N GLU A 173 14.42 -3.82 -6.36
CA GLU A 173 13.68 -2.55 -6.30
C GLU A 173 14.62 -1.33 -6.23
N ARG A 174 15.71 -1.41 -5.45
CA ARG A 174 16.75 -0.36 -5.38
C ARG A 174 17.37 -0.01 -6.74
N THR A 175 17.53 -1.00 -7.61
CA THR A 175 18.05 -0.74 -8.96
C THR A 175 17.01 0.02 -9.77
N LEU A 176 15.73 -0.34 -9.65
CA LEU A 176 14.63 0.35 -10.33
C LEU A 176 14.43 1.78 -9.80
N GLU A 177 14.63 2.01 -8.50
CA GLU A 177 14.64 3.34 -7.88
C GLU A 177 15.67 4.25 -8.56
N SER A 178 16.91 3.76 -8.76
CA SER A 178 17.95 4.54 -9.44
C SER A 178 17.62 4.88 -10.90
N VAL A 179 16.82 4.04 -11.57
CA VAL A 179 16.37 4.31 -12.95
C VAL A 179 15.42 5.49 -12.99
N THR A 180 14.60 5.69 -11.94
CA THR A 180 13.66 6.83 -11.88
C THR A 180 14.36 8.19 -11.98
N TYR A 181 15.62 8.29 -11.54
CA TYR A 181 16.39 9.54 -11.57
C TYR A 181 16.75 10.01 -12.97
N ARG A 182 16.77 9.09 -13.94
CA ARG A 182 17.07 9.40 -15.35
C ARG A 182 15.92 10.12 -16.05
N TYR A 183 14.75 10.17 -15.40
CA TYR A 183 13.54 10.75 -15.98
C TYR A 183 13.17 12.02 -15.19
N PRO A 184 13.18 13.20 -15.84
CA PRO A 184 12.76 14.43 -15.22
C PRO A 184 11.24 14.41 -15.00
N ILE A 185 10.81 14.85 -13.81
CA ILE A 185 9.41 15.07 -13.46
C ILE A 185 9.33 16.51 -12.97
N ASP A 186 8.40 17.29 -13.51
CA ASP A 186 8.16 18.66 -13.04
C ASP A 186 7.07 18.63 -11.99
N ILE A 187 7.44 18.83 -10.73
CA ILE A 187 6.46 18.90 -9.64
C ILE A 187 6.29 20.36 -9.25
N ASP A 188 5.03 20.78 -9.13
CA ASP A 188 4.70 22.06 -8.53
C ASP A 188 4.80 21.92 -7.00
N VAL A 189 5.96 22.32 -6.45
CA VAL A 189 6.28 22.22 -5.02
C VAL A 189 5.37 23.10 -4.17
N LYS A 190 4.97 24.28 -4.69
CA LYS A 190 4.03 25.15 -3.96
C LYS A 190 2.68 24.46 -3.81
N ALA A 191 2.24 23.77 -4.86
CA ALA A 191 0.99 23.03 -4.84
C ALA A 191 1.05 21.68 -4.09
N LEU A 192 2.24 21.27 -3.61
CA LEU A 192 2.43 20.18 -2.64
C LEU A 192 2.29 20.66 -1.19
N GLN A 193 2.59 21.92 -0.93
CA GLN A 193 2.60 22.53 0.41
C GLN A 193 1.28 23.24 0.76
N ASP A 194 0.36 23.35 -0.20
CA ASP A 194 -0.95 23.97 -0.03
C ASP A 194 -1.92 23.01 0.68
N GLU A 195 -2.13 23.23 1.99
CA GLU A 195 -3.03 22.44 2.85
C GLU A 195 -4.52 22.60 2.48
N ASP A 196 -4.90 23.72 1.86
CA ASP A 196 -6.29 24.01 1.46
C ASP A 196 -6.66 23.30 0.14
N ARG A 197 -5.69 22.66 -0.50
CA ARG A 197 -5.88 22.05 -1.82
C ARG A 197 -6.67 20.75 -1.73
N GLN A 198 -7.88 20.76 -2.28
CA GLN A 198 -8.73 19.57 -2.38
C GLN A 198 -8.25 18.49 -3.36
N ARG A 199 -7.31 18.81 -4.27
CA ARG A 199 -6.82 17.88 -5.30
C ARG A 199 -5.43 17.39 -4.95
N THR A 200 -5.26 16.06 -4.96
CA THR A 200 -3.95 15.42 -4.81
C THR A 200 -2.96 15.98 -5.83
N PRO A 201 -1.70 16.19 -5.43
CA PRO A 201 -0.67 16.74 -6.31
C PRO A 201 -0.49 15.88 -7.56
N ASN A 202 -0.32 16.55 -8.70
CA ASN A 202 -0.06 15.87 -9.96
C ASN A 202 1.34 15.24 -9.92
N TYR A 203 1.43 13.96 -10.28
CA TYR A 203 2.69 13.24 -10.50
C TYR A 203 3.36 13.72 -11.79
N GLY A 204 3.85 14.94 -11.81
CA GLY A 204 4.39 15.57 -13.02
C GLY A 204 3.34 16.01 -14.03
N LYS A 205 3.83 16.62 -15.12
CA LYS A 205 3.04 16.88 -16.33
C LYS A 205 2.63 15.57 -17.00
N THR A 206 1.63 15.65 -17.88
CA THR A 206 1.22 14.53 -18.72
C THR A 206 2.42 13.98 -19.50
N GLY A 207 2.62 12.66 -19.47
CA GLY A 207 3.70 11.96 -20.17
C GLY A 207 4.97 11.78 -19.33
N GLN A 208 5.26 12.63 -18.33
CA GLN A 208 6.50 12.52 -17.54
C GLN A 208 6.56 11.25 -16.70
N LEU A 209 5.50 10.99 -15.93
CA LEU A 209 5.39 9.78 -15.12
C LEU A 209 5.35 8.52 -16.00
N GLU A 210 4.64 8.58 -17.13
CA GLU A 210 4.56 7.49 -18.08
C GLU A 210 5.94 7.19 -18.69
N ASN A 211 6.71 8.21 -19.09
CA ASN A 211 8.08 8.03 -19.59
C ASN A 211 9.00 7.39 -18.53
N MET A 212 8.88 7.83 -17.27
CA MET A 212 9.59 7.22 -16.16
C MET A 212 9.23 5.74 -16.00
N PHE A 213 7.93 5.41 -15.98
CA PHE A 213 7.49 4.02 -15.84
C PHE A 213 7.84 3.16 -17.05
N GLU A 214 7.87 3.72 -18.26
CA GLU A 214 8.38 3.02 -19.42
C GLU A 214 9.85 2.65 -19.22
N GLY A 215 10.68 3.59 -18.77
CA GLY A 215 12.08 3.36 -18.45
C GLY A 215 12.30 2.28 -17.39
N VAL A 216 11.55 2.39 -16.30
CA VAL A 216 11.55 1.41 -15.21
C VAL A 216 11.16 0.03 -15.71
N LEU A 217 10.10 -0.10 -16.51
CA LEU A 217 9.65 -1.40 -17.02
C LEU A 217 10.61 -1.99 -18.07
N LYS A 218 11.29 -1.15 -18.87
CA LYS A 218 12.41 -1.60 -19.73
C LYS A 218 13.56 -2.15 -18.89
N ALA A 219 13.91 -1.46 -17.80
CA ALA A 219 14.99 -1.89 -16.90
C ALA A 219 14.62 -3.16 -16.11
N ALA A 220 13.35 -3.31 -15.73
CA ALA A 220 12.82 -4.45 -15.00
C ALA A 220 12.84 -5.76 -15.81
N LYS A 221 12.90 -5.67 -17.15
CA LYS A 221 12.89 -6.82 -18.07
C LYS A 221 11.73 -7.80 -17.77
N GLY A 222 10.58 -7.25 -17.39
CA GLY A 222 9.45 -8.02 -16.89
C GLY A 222 8.29 -7.13 -16.48
N THR A 223 7.35 -7.73 -15.78
CA THR A 223 6.17 -7.06 -15.23
C THR A 223 6.41 -6.65 -13.78
N LEU A 224 5.81 -5.54 -13.37
CA LEU A 224 5.86 -5.04 -11.99
C LEU A 224 4.46 -4.93 -11.42
N ALA A 225 4.30 -5.21 -10.12
CA ALA A 225 3.05 -4.97 -9.44
C ALA A 225 2.74 -3.47 -9.40
N LEU A 226 1.45 -3.09 -9.41
CA LEU A 226 1.04 -1.68 -9.24
C LEU A 226 1.58 -1.10 -7.93
N SER A 227 1.69 -1.92 -6.88
CA SER A 227 2.29 -1.52 -5.59
C SER A 227 3.74 -1.08 -5.75
N SER A 228 4.56 -1.82 -6.51
CA SER A 228 5.96 -1.49 -6.76
C SER A 228 6.10 -0.22 -7.60
N LEU A 229 5.27 -0.06 -8.65
CA LEU A 229 5.24 1.18 -9.44
C LEU A 229 4.86 2.39 -8.58
N PHE A 230 3.92 2.22 -7.65
CA PHE A 230 3.57 3.26 -6.69
C PHE A 230 4.74 3.59 -5.75
N THR A 231 5.43 2.60 -5.17
CA THR A 231 6.62 2.82 -4.33
C THR A 231 7.70 3.60 -5.08
N LEU A 232 7.99 3.23 -6.34
CA LEU A 232 8.98 3.92 -7.16
C LEU A 232 8.59 5.37 -7.44
N ALA A 233 7.31 5.65 -7.70
CA ALA A 233 6.83 7.02 -7.85
C ALA A 233 6.96 7.82 -6.54
N GLN A 234 6.58 7.24 -5.41
CA GLN A 234 6.73 7.89 -4.09
C GLN A 234 8.18 8.18 -3.74
N HIS A 235 9.07 7.22 -3.97
CA HIS A 235 10.51 7.39 -3.80
C HIS A 235 11.01 8.57 -4.65
N ARG A 236 10.63 8.63 -5.93
CA ARG A 236 11.02 9.75 -6.81
C ARG A 236 10.50 11.10 -6.32
N LEU A 237 9.23 11.17 -5.88
CA LEU A 237 8.65 12.39 -5.31
C LEU A 237 9.39 12.83 -4.03
N SER A 238 9.70 11.88 -3.14
CA SER A 238 10.39 12.16 -1.87
C SER A 238 11.78 12.76 -2.09
N VAL A 239 12.56 12.19 -3.03
CA VAL A 239 13.88 12.74 -3.38
C VAL A 239 13.77 14.16 -3.94
N MET A 240 12.76 14.43 -4.76
CA MET A 240 12.52 15.76 -5.31
C MET A 240 12.08 16.78 -4.25
N GLN A 241 11.24 16.37 -3.30
CA GLN A 241 10.85 17.20 -2.16
C GLN A 241 12.06 17.54 -1.29
N GLN A 242 12.91 16.56 -0.97
CA GLN A 242 14.15 16.78 -0.22
C GLN A 242 15.07 17.77 -0.92
N ALA A 243 15.29 17.61 -2.23
CA ALA A 243 16.08 18.56 -3.02
C ALA A 243 15.48 19.97 -3.04
N SER A 244 14.15 20.09 -3.05
CA SER A 244 13.46 21.39 -3.03
C SER A 244 13.55 22.07 -1.65
N THR A 245 13.45 21.31 -0.56
CA THR A 245 13.64 21.84 0.80
C THR A 245 15.08 22.27 1.09
N GLN A 246 16.05 21.65 0.40
CA GLN A 246 17.47 22.05 0.45
C GLN A 246 17.75 23.30 -0.39
N SER A 247 16.87 23.66 -1.32
CA SER A 247 16.99 24.83 -2.21
C SER A 247 16.17 26.05 -1.71
N LEU A 248 15.93 26.17 -0.41
CA LEU A 248 15.41 27.40 0.19
C LEU A 248 16.58 28.35 0.47
N THR A 249 16.76 29.30 -0.44
CA THR A 249 17.69 30.43 -0.32
C THR A 249 17.35 31.29 0.91
N THR A 250 18.36 31.77 1.62
CA THR A 250 18.21 32.94 2.52
C THR A 250 17.85 34.18 1.70
N ASP A 251 17.17 35.15 2.33
CA ASP A 251 16.70 36.41 1.72
C ASP A 251 17.80 37.26 1.05
N ASP A 252 19.09 36.93 1.24
CA ASP A 252 20.25 37.64 0.67
C ASP A 252 20.83 37.00 -0.60
N GLY A 253 20.17 36.00 -1.19
CA GLY A 253 20.60 35.41 -2.47
C GLY A 253 21.88 34.55 -2.40
N GLY A 254 22.32 34.18 -1.20
CA GLY A 254 23.38 33.20 -0.99
C GLY A 254 22.85 31.77 -1.18
N ILE A 255 23.58 30.96 -1.95
CA ILE A 255 23.34 29.52 -2.05
C ILE A 255 23.76 28.90 -0.71
N ILE A 256 22.81 28.35 0.04
CA ILE A 256 23.12 27.45 1.15
C ILE A 256 23.46 26.10 0.52
N ASP A 257 24.75 25.82 0.36
CA ASP A 257 25.23 24.50 -0.05
C ASP A 257 25.14 23.56 1.17
N ILE A 258 24.03 22.82 1.28
CA ILE A 258 23.91 21.72 2.24
C ILE A 258 23.85 20.42 1.46
N ALA A 259 24.78 19.54 1.82
CA ALA A 259 25.11 18.27 1.21
C ALA A 259 23.92 17.43 0.72
N ALA A 260 24.13 16.81 -0.44
CA ALA A 260 23.26 15.87 -1.14
C ALA A 260 22.62 14.80 -0.22
N PRO A 261 21.41 14.30 -0.54
CA PRO A 261 20.74 13.30 0.27
C PRO A 261 21.41 11.93 0.12
N ALA A 262 21.53 11.24 1.27
CA ALA A 262 22.18 9.95 1.49
C ALA A 262 23.71 9.97 1.62
N ALA A 263 24.21 10.96 2.35
CA ALA A 263 25.48 10.85 3.03
C ALA A 263 25.33 9.79 4.15
N SER A 264 26.26 8.83 4.22
CA SER A 264 26.31 7.81 5.27
C SER A 264 26.31 8.48 6.65
N VAL A 265 25.97 7.77 7.73
CA VAL A 265 26.16 8.27 9.12
C VAL A 265 27.57 8.85 9.31
N GLU A 266 28.54 8.34 8.55
CA GLU A 266 29.90 8.87 8.43
C GLU A 266 29.95 10.34 7.94
N ASP A 267 29.23 10.70 6.89
CA ASP A 267 29.26 12.04 6.31
C ASP A 267 28.51 13.09 7.15
N GLN A 268 27.50 12.66 7.92
CA GLN A 268 26.86 13.55 8.92
C GLN A 268 27.82 13.89 10.06
N VAL A 269 28.64 12.93 10.50
CA VAL A 269 29.70 13.16 11.48
C VAL A 269 30.84 14.00 10.87
N PHE A 270 31.19 13.82 9.60
CA PHE A 270 32.20 14.66 8.95
C PHE A 270 31.72 16.09 8.70
N SER A 271 30.43 16.31 8.42
CA SER A 271 29.86 17.65 8.21
C SER A 271 29.75 18.52 9.47
N SER A 272 29.86 17.91 10.66
CA SER A 272 29.97 18.64 11.93
C SER A 272 31.41 19.03 12.29
N LEU A 273 32.41 18.62 11.50
CA LEU A 273 33.83 18.98 11.70
C LEU A 273 34.19 20.38 11.15
N ASP A 274 33.38 20.97 10.27
CA ASP A 274 33.71 22.24 9.60
C ASP A 274 33.05 23.48 10.26
N ARG A 275 32.47 23.33 11.46
CA ARG A 275 31.87 24.44 12.21
C ARG A 275 32.67 24.74 13.48
N ASP A 276 33.50 25.78 13.40
CA ASP A 276 34.16 26.53 14.48
C ASP A 276 33.73 26.18 15.93
N SER A 277 34.19 25.05 16.46
CA SER A 277 34.12 24.75 17.89
C SER A 277 35.54 24.66 18.42
N SER A 278 36.04 25.77 18.96
CA SER A 278 37.36 25.90 19.59
C SER A 278 37.49 25.19 20.94
N ASP A 279 36.56 24.30 21.28
CA ASP A 279 36.50 23.65 22.58
C ASP A 279 37.15 22.26 22.50
N GLU A 280 38.35 22.16 23.07
CA GLU A 280 39.22 20.98 23.07
C GLU A 280 38.52 19.72 23.66
N GLU A 281 37.56 19.93 24.58
CA GLU A 281 36.74 18.86 25.17
C GLU A 281 35.74 18.25 24.19
N ASP A 282 35.25 19.01 23.21
CA ASP A 282 34.29 18.51 22.21
C ASP A 282 35.00 17.70 21.12
N MET A 283 36.25 18.02 20.78
CA MET A 283 37.08 17.25 19.85
C MET A 283 37.43 15.85 20.40
N ASP A 284 37.83 15.75 21.67
CA ASP A 284 38.12 14.47 22.33
C ASP A 284 36.87 13.61 22.49
N ARG A 285 35.73 14.25 22.74
CA ARG A 285 34.42 13.59 22.83
C ARG A 285 33.96 13.05 21.46
N GLN A 286 34.16 13.81 20.38
CA GLN A 286 33.84 13.38 19.02
C GLN A 286 34.75 12.24 18.53
N ALA A 287 36.04 12.26 18.88
CA ALA A 287 36.97 11.18 18.58
C ALA A 287 36.54 9.86 19.26
N ARG A 288 36.04 9.92 20.49
CA ARG A 288 35.47 8.74 21.19
C ARG A 288 34.24 8.19 20.49
N ILE A 289 33.34 9.04 19.99
CA ILE A 289 32.13 8.61 19.27
C ILE A 289 32.50 7.89 17.97
N LEU A 290 33.45 8.44 17.21
CA LEU A 290 33.95 7.80 15.99
C LEU A 290 34.58 6.42 16.27
N GLU A 291 35.33 6.29 17.36
CA GLU A 291 35.90 5.02 17.80
C GLU A 291 34.79 4.00 18.18
N LEU A 292 33.76 4.44 18.90
CA LEU A 292 32.60 3.61 19.28
C LEU A 292 31.81 3.12 18.05
N VAL A 293 31.57 4.01 17.08
CA VAL A 293 30.88 3.65 15.83
C VAL A 293 31.70 2.64 15.01
N LYS A 294 33.03 2.81 14.95
CA LYS A 294 33.93 1.82 14.31
C LYS A 294 33.88 0.46 15.01
N GLN A 295 33.86 0.43 16.35
CA GLN A 295 33.75 -0.82 17.12
C GLN A 295 32.39 -1.51 16.91
N ILE A 296 31.29 -0.76 16.89
CA ILE A 296 29.95 -1.27 16.57
C ILE A 296 29.92 -1.84 15.15
N LYS A 297 30.54 -1.16 14.17
CA LYS A 297 30.62 -1.64 12.79
C LYS A 297 31.47 -2.91 12.67
N LYS A 298 32.56 -3.02 13.43
CA LYS A 298 33.37 -4.25 13.54
C LYS A 298 32.59 -5.42 14.15
N ALA A 299 31.72 -5.15 15.13
CA ALA A 299 30.81 -6.15 15.69
C ALA A 299 29.61 -6.48 14.75
N SER A 300 29.18 -5.49 13.96
CA SER A 300 28.06 -5.53 13.02
C SER A 300 28.42 -6.10 11.64
N LEU A 301 29.71 -6.27 11.32
CA LEU A 301 30.23 -6.74 10.02
C LEU A 301 29.74 -8.13 9.57
N ASN A 302 28.92 -8.82 10.36
CA ASN A 302 28.20 -10.05 9.97
C ASN A 302 26.68 -9.86 9.82
N GLY A 303 26.15 -8.63 9.82
CA GLY A 303 24.78 -8.28 9.46
C GLY A 303 23.66 -8.87 10.33
N ASP A 304 23.98 -9.40 11.52
CA ASP A 304 22.99 -10.04 12.40
C ASP A 304 22.48 -9.06 13.48
N PRO A 305 21.23 -8.56 13.39
CA PRO A 305 20.66 -7.58 14.32
C PRO A 305 20.63 -8.10 15.77
N LYS A 306 20.63 -9.42 15.96
CA LYS A 306 20.64 -10.03 17.30
C LYS A 306 21.97 -9.80 18.04
N LYS A 307 23.09 -9.70 17.32
CA LYS A 307 24.41 -9.46 17.93
C LYS A 307 24.57 -8.01 18.37
N ILE A 308 24.03 -7.06 17.60
CA ILE A 308 24.00 -5.63 17.95
C ILE A 308 23.19 -5.43 19.23
N ARG A 309 21.99 -6.02 19.32
CA ARG A 309 21.18 -5.97 20.55
C ARG A 309 21.88 -6.61 21.75
N ARG A 310 22.63 -7.70 21.55
CA ARG A 310 23.41 -8.36 22.61
C ARG A 310 24.57 -7.48 23.09
N TYR A 311 25.23 -6.76 22.18
CA TYR A 311 26.31 -5.83 22.48
C TYR A 311 25.82 -4.66 23.34
N PHE A 312 24.72 -4.00 22.96
CA PHE A 312 24.13 -2.92 23.75
C PHE A 312 23.61 -3.38 25.12
N LYS A 313 23.15 -4.64 25.21
CA LYS A 313 22.79 -5.24 26.51
C LYS A 313 24.00 -5.47 27.42
N GLN A 314 25.19 -5.71 26.86
CA GLN A 314 26.44 -5.89 27.60
C GLN A 314 27.12 -4.56 27.94
N HIS A 315 26.85 -3.51 27.16
CA HIS A 315 27.45 -2.18 27.32
C HIS A 315 26.36 -1.09 27.34
N PRO A 316 25.54 -1.01 28.41
CA PRO A 316 24.40 -0.10 28.48
C PRO A 316 24.80 1.37 28.41
N ALA A 317 25.95 1.75 28.98
CA ALA A 317 26.45 3.13 28.94
C ALA A 317 26.62 3.67 27.50
N ILE A 318 27.01 2.80 26.55
CA ILE A 318 27.17 3.19 25.14
C ILE A 318 25.80 3.42 24.48
N ALA A 319 24.80 2.62 24.85
CA ALA A 319 23.44 2.78 24.33
C ALA A 319 22.79 4.07 24.85
N ASP A 320 22.99 4.38 26.14
CA ASP A 320 22.49 5.61 26.76
C ASP A 320 23.17 6.85 26.16
N GLU A 321 24.48 6.78 25.93
CA GLU A 321 25.23 7.86 25.29
C GLU A 321 24.73 8.09 23.85
N LEU A 322 24.52 7.05 23.04
CA LEU A 322 23.94 7.20 21.69
C LEU A 322 22.51 7.78 21.70
N LEU A 323 21.70 7.42 22.71
CA LEU A 323 20.36 7.98 22.88
C LEU A 323 20.39 9.48 23.20
N THR A 324 21.41 9.98 23.93
CA THR A 324 21.57 11.43 24.15
C THR A 324 21.82 12.20 22.85
N TYR A 325 22.31 11.53 21.80
CA TYR A 325 22.48 12.09 20.46
C TYR A 325 21.29 11.83 19.52
N GLY A 326 20.16 11.33 20.04
CA GLY A 326 18.96 11.05 19.24
C GLY A 326 19.08 9.82 18.33
N ILE A 327 20.13 9.01 18.48
CA ILE A 327 20.31 7.77 17.73
C ILE A 327 19.70 6.64 18.56
N ASN A 328 18.58 6.07 18.13
CA ASN A 328 17.97 4.94 18.82
C ASN A 328 18.59 3.61 18.37
N PRO A 329 19.47 2.96 19.17
CA PRO A 329 20.17 1.74 18.77
C PRO A 329 19.23 0.52 18.64
N TYR A 330 17.96 0.64 19.07
CA TYR A 330 16.97 -0.43 19.03
C TYR A 330 16.01 -0.33 17.84
N GLU A 331 15.99 0.81 17.13
CA GLU A 331 15.22 1.04 15.91
C GLU A 331 15.99 0.57 14.67
N GLN A 332 16.13 -0.74 14.51
CA GLN A 332 16.34 -1.32 13.19
C GLN A 332 15.07 -2.10 12.81
N LYS A 333 14.34 -1.57 11.83
CA LYS A 333 13.14 -2.21 11.25
C LYS A 333 13.52 -3.62 10.78
N ALA A 334 12.75 -4.59 11.25
CA ALA A 334 12.88 -6.02 10.94
C ALA A 334 12.67 -6.32 9.46
#